data_AF-F2PRX7-F1
#
_entry.id   AF-F2PRX7-F1
#
_cell.length_a   1.000
_cell.length_b   1.000
_cell.length_c   1.000
_cell.angle_alpha   90.00
_cell.angle_beta   90.00
_cell.angle_gamma   90.00
#
_symmetry.space_group_name_H-M   'P 1'
#
loop_
_entity.id
_entity.type
_entity.pdbx_description
1 polymer ?
#
loop_
_entity_poly.entity_id
_entity_poly.type
_entity_poly.pdbx_seq_one_letter_code
_entity_poly.pdbx_strand_id
1 'polypeptide(L)'
;MERAFHHQGNQYLGRVYAASGYRRTPSCTLLDWALIEVERERFSDNEIPRLEDLPRSCRQRYHPADNTVLQGTTYLNTGMPLCKIGSRTGFTEGRLGALHLTDLQSWSKNQDGSWNKVRGSPHEVFPIAPRETFGDPGDSGAIIMDRNGSFVGLYVGECIETGTSYFMEASDLFHDIKTITGATSVRVS
;
A
#
# COMPACT_ATOMS: atom_id res chain seq x y z
N MET A 1 -11.70 -11.49 -12.48
CA MET A 1 -10.68 -10.43 -12.52
C MET A 1 -9.33 -11.13 -12.54
N GLU A 2 -8.95 -11.72 -13.69
CA GLU A 2 -7.86 -12.72 -13.79
C GLU A 2 -6.88 -12.44 -14.94
N ARG A 3 -7.13 -11.41 -15.74
CA ARG A 3 -6.39 -11.17 -17.00
C ARG A 3 -5.23 -10.18 -16.89
N ALA A 4 -4.97 -9.60 -15.71
CA ALA A 4 -3.93 -8.58 -15.55
C ALA A 4 -2.52 -9.16 -15.24
N PHE A 5 -2.40 -10.44 -14.91
CA PHE A 5 -1.13 -11.05 -14.47
C PHE A 5 -0.43 -11.91 -15.53
N HIS A 6 -0.96 -11.93 -16.76
CA HIS A 6 -0.44 -12.75 -17.85
C HIS A 6 -0.14 -11.88 -19.08
N HIS A 7 1.13 -11.71 -19.41
CA HIS A 7 1.54 -11.27 -20.75
C HIS A 7 2.08 -12.49 -21.50
N GLN A 8 1.39 -12.91 -22.57
CA GLN A 8 1.81 -14.02 -23.45
C GLN A 8 2.07 -15.36 -22.73
N GLY A 9 1.30 -15.69 -21.68
CA GLY A 9 1.42 -16.97 -20.97
C GLY A 9 2.58 -17.05 -19.97
N ASN A 10 3.45 -16.04 -19.89
CA ASN A 10 4.53 -15.98 -18.90
C ASN A 10 4.06 -15.27 -17.61
N GLN A 11 4.24 -15.93 -16.46
CA GLN A 11 3.96 -15.38 -15.13
C GLN A 11 5.16 -14.56 -14.63
N TYR A 12 5.35 -13.34 -15.15
CA TYR A 12 6.52 -12.52 -14.81
C TYR A 12 6.62 -12.08 -13.35
N LEU A 13 5.50 -12.02 -12.62
CA LEU A 13 5.50 -11.64 -11.20
C LEU A 13 5.56 -12.85 -10.25
N GLY A 14 5.22 -14.04 -10.74
CA GLY A 14 5.04 -15.24 -9.93
C GLY A 14 3.56 -15.65 -9.84
N ARG A 15 3.28 -16.68 -9.04
CA ARG A 15 1.93 -17.23 -8.84
C ARG A 15 1.25 -16.55 -7.65
N VAL A 16 -0.03 -16.22 -7.75
CA VAL A 16 -0.80 -15.78 -6.59
C VAL A 16 -0.97 -16.95 -5.62
N TYR A 17 -0.37 -16.84 -4.43
CA TYR A 17 -0.47 -17.82 -3.35
C TYR A 17 -1.78 -17.65 -2.57
N ALA A 18 -2.09 -16.41 -2.19
CA ALA A 18 -3.31 -16.04 -1.48
C ALA A 18 -3.69 -14.60 -1.80
N ALA A 19 -4.96 -14.24 -1.67
CA ALA A 19 -5.43 -12.87 -1.83
C ALA A 19 -6.69 -12.64 -1.00
N SER A 20 -6.94 -11.39 -0.60
CA SER A 20 -8.19 -11.02 0.07
C SER A 20 -9.38 -10.98 -0.89
N GLY A 21 -9.11 -10.70 -2.17
CA GLY A 21 -10.08 -10.09 -3.08
C GLY A 21 -10.43 -8.67 -2.66
N TYR A 22 -11.20 -7.95 -3.49
CA TYR A 22 -11.67 -6.62 -3.16
C TYR A 22 -12.91 -6.69 -2.25
N ARG A 23 -12.72 -6.47 -0.95
CA ARG A 23 -13.79 -6.60 0.06
C ARG A 23 -13.57 -5.69 1.26
N ARG A 24 -14.46 -5.81 2.25
CA ARG A 24 -14.31 -5.15 3.55
C ARG A 24 -14.26 -6.16 4.70
N THR A 25 -13.64 -5.76 5.80
CA THR A 25 -13.75 -6.45 7.09
C THR A 25 -15.07 -6.09 7.78
N PRO A 26 -15.47 -6.83 8.85
CA PRO A 26 -16.57 -6.42 9.72
C PRO A 26 -16.36 -5.05 10.39
N SER A 27 -15.11 -4.64 10.62
CA SER A 27 -14.73 -3.29 11.10
C SER A 27 -14.80 -2.22 10.01
N CYS A 28 -15.32 -2.54 8.83
CA CYS A 28 -15.41 -1.70 7.65
C CYS A 28 -14.08 -1.33 7.00
N THR A 29 -12.92 -1.86 7.41
CA THR A 29 -11.65 -1.65 6.68
C THR A 29 -11.75 -2.25 5.27
N LEU A 30 -11.32 -1.50 4.25
CA LEU A 30 -11.15 -2.04 2.90
C LEU A 30 -9.90 -2.92 2.81
N LEU A 31 -10.02 -4.04 2.11
CA LEU A 31 -8.91 -4.95 1.85
C LEU A 31 -8.85 -5.29 0.36
N ASP A 32 -7.65 -5.18 -0.18
CA ASP A 32 -7.28 -5.50 -1.55
C ASP A 32 -5.78 -5.84 -1.62
N TRP A 33 -5.42 -7.04 -1.19
CA TRP A 33 -4.05 -7.52 -1.20
C TRP A 33 -3.93 -8.89 -1.87
N ALA A 34 -2.75 -9.17 -2.41
CA ALA A 34 -2.35 -10.47 -2.93
C ALA A 34 -0.92 -10.80 -2.49
N LEU A 35 -0.70 -12.04 -2.06
CA LEU A 35 0.61 -12.61 -1.84
C LEU A 35 1.03 -13.37 -3.09
N ILE A 36 2.21 -13.06 -3.58
CA ILE A 36 2.79 -13.68 -4.76
C ILE A 36 3.92 -14.61 -4.32
N GLU A 37 3.88 -15.85 -4.77
CA GLU A 37 4.96 -16.80 -4.66
C GLU A 37 6.04 -16.44 -5.70
N VAL A 38 7.23 -16.15 -5.20
CA VAL A 38 8.38 -15.69 -5.99
C VAL A 38 9.50 -16.72 -5.86
N GLU A 39 10.21 -16.98 -6.96
CA GLU A 39 11.40 -17.84 -6.98
C GLU A 39 12.50 -17.28 -6.08
N ARG A 40 13.27 -18.15 -5.41
CA ARG A 40 14.28 -17.72 -4.43
C ARG A 40 15.34 -16.81 -5.03
N GLU A 41 15.66 -17.02 -6.30
CA GLU A 41 16.63 -16.25 -7.07
C GLU A 41 16.20 -14.79 -7.28
N ARG A 42 14.92 -14.49 -7.07
CA ARG A 42 14.34 -13.14 -7.17
C ARG A 42 14.10 -12.49 -5.81
N PHE A 43 14.49 -13.14 -4.71
CA PHE A 43 14.44 -12.52 -3.41
C PHE A 43 15.51 -11.42 -3.36
N SER A 44 15.07 -10.20 -3.06
CA SER A 44 15.93 -9.13 -2.61
C SER A 44 15.69 -8.90 -1.12
N ASP A 45 16.60 -8.16 -0.50
CA ASP A 45 16.30 -7.58 0.81
C ASP A 45 15.10 -6.62 0.68
N ASN A 46 14.37 -6.43 1.78
CA ASN A 46 13.26 -5.48 1.87
C ASN A 46 13.79 -4.04 1.93
N GLU A 47 14.51 -3.65 0.87
CA GLU A 47 15.24 -2.39 0.83
C GLU A 47 14.30 -1.19 0.79
N ILE A 48 14.67 -0.16 1.55
CA ILE A 48 14.04 1.16 1.52
C ILE A 48 14.98 2.15 0.82
N PRO A 49 14.45 3.24 0.22
CA PRO A 49 15.28 4.16 -0.56
C PRO A 49 16.38 4.76 0.30
N ARG A 50 17.59 4.85 -0.25
CA ARG A 50 18.71 5.53 0.39
C ARG A 50 18.55 7.04 0.21
N LEU A 51 19.22 7.82 1.05
CA LEU A 51 19.21 9.28 0.95
C LEU A 51 19.60 9.81 -0.44
N GLU A 52 20.46 9.08 -1.16
CA GLU A 52 20.89 9.41 -2.52
C GLU A 52 19.78 9.25 -3.57
N ASP A 53 18.87 8.31 -3.36
CA ASP A 53 17.71 8.03 -4.22
C ASP A 53 16.59 9.09 -4.05
N LEU A 54 16.65 9.86 -2.97
CA LEU A 54 15.60 10.82 -2.62
C LEU A 54 15.83 12.20 -3.28
N PRO A 55 14.73 12.91 -3.61
CA PRO A 55 14.78 14.33 -3.92
C PRO A 55 15.47 15.11 -2.79
N ARG A 56 16.33 16.08 -3.13
CA ARG A 56 17.11 16.85 -2.14
C ARG A 56 16.26 17.51 -1.06
N SER A 57 15.04 17.94 -1.41
CA SER A 57 14.06 18.55 -0.50
C SER A 57 13.52 17.60 0.58
N CYS A 58 13.66 16.28 0.39
CA CYS A 58 13.14 15.25 1.30
C CYS A 58 14.21 14.71 2.25
N ARG A 59 15.48 14.75 1.84
CA ARG A 59 16.61 14.10 2.53
C ARG A 59 16.76 14.49 4.00
N GLN A 60 16.55 15.77 4.33
CA GLN A 60 16.68 16.27 5.72
C GLN A 60 15.55 15.81 6.66
N ARG A 61 14.52 15.15 6.14
CA ARG A 61 13.37 14.70 6.93
C ARG A 61 13.28 13.18 6.98
N TYR A 62 13.99 12.47 6.11
CA TYR A 62 13.98 11.01 6.01
C TYR A 62 15.16 10.43 6.78
N HIS A 63 14.87 9.71 7.87
CA HIS A 63 15.86 9.21 8.83
C HIS A 63 15.54 7.78 9.29
N PRO A 64 15.57 6.79 8.39
CA PRO A 64 15.46 5.40 8.80
C PRO A 64 16.61 4.99 9.71
N ALA A 65 16.30 4.19 10.74
CA ALA A 65 17.27 3.79 11.77
C ALA A 65 18.46 3.01 11.17
N ASP A 66 18.18 2.05 10.29
CA ASP A 66 19.19 1.19 9.67
C ASP A 66 19.52 1.56 8.21
N ASN A 67 18.95 2.66 7.68
CA ASN A 67 19.16 3.20 6.33
C ASN A 67 18.96 2.27 5.12
N THR A 68 18.72 0.97 5.31
CA THR A 68 18.71 0.01 4.20
C THR A 68 17.54 -0.95 4.22
N VAL A 69 16.85 -1.17 5.35
CA VAL A 69 15.77 -2.17 5.42
C VAL A 69 14.52 -1.60 6.09
N LEU A 70 13.36 -2.01 5.55
CA LEU A 70 12.05 -1.70 6.10
C LEU A 70 11.94 -2.25 7.52
N GLN A 71 11.61 -1.37 8.46
CA GLN A 71 11.45 -1.70 9.87
C GLN A 71 10.09 -2.32 10.13
N GLY A 72 9.86 -2.77 11.37
CA GLY A 72 8.58 -3.30 11.81
C GLY A 72 7.41 -2.30 11.65
N THR A 73 6.23 -2.72 12.08
CA THR A 73 5.03 -1.87 12.01
C THR A 73 5.08 -0.75 13.05
N THR A 74 4.51 0.41 12.69
CA THR A 74 4.36 1.54 13.61
C THR A 74 2.89 1.84 13.90
N TYR A 75 2.63 2.54 15.01
CA TYR A 75 1.29 3.01 15.35
C TYR A 75 0.96 4.28 14.57
N LEU A 76 -0.27 4.37 14.08
CA LEU A 76 -0.76 5.53 13.35
C LEU A 76 -1.03 6.70 14.29
N ASN A 77 -0.54 7.88 13.91
CA ASN A 77 -0.77 9.13 14.61
C ASN A 77 -1.23 10.21 13.63
N THR A 78 -2.34 10.88 13.92
CA THR A 78 -2.89 11.95 13.07
C THR A 78 -1.81 12.96 12.65
N GLY A 79 -1.76 13.29 11.37
CA GLY A 79 -0.81 14.26 10.82
C GLY A 79 0.62 13.74 10.69
N MET A 80 0.88 12.47 11.06
CA MET A 80 2.20 11.88 10.92
C MET A 80 2.65 11.90 9.45
N PRO A 81 3.93 12.18 9.18
CA PRO A 81 4.45 12.16 7.83
C PRO A 81 4.57 10.73 7.33
N LEU A 82 4.07 10.51 6.12
CA LEU A 82 4.12 9.25 5.40
C LEU A 82 4.89 9.43 4.11
N CYS A 83 5.52 8.36 3.64
CA CYS A 83 6.18 8.33 2.34
C CYS A 83 6.01 6.97 1.68
N LYS A 84 6.18 6.95 0.35
CA LYS A 84 6.19 5.73 -0.45
C LYS A 84 7.16 5.86 -1.61
N ILE A 85 7.52 4.74 -2.23
CA ILE A 85 8.04 4.72 -3.60
C ILE A 85 6.99 4.07 -4.49
N GLY A 86 6.41 4.85 -5.40
CA GLY A 86 5.54 4.34 -6.45
C GLY A 86 6.28 4.05 -7.75
N SER A 87 5.87 3.03 -8.50
CA SER A 87 6.42 2.72 -9.83
C SER A 87 6.23 3.86 -10.84
N ARG A 88 5.22 4.71 -10.64
CA ARG A 88 4.92 5.85 -11.51
C ARG A 88 5.45 7.17 -10.96
N THR A 89 5.25 7.42 -9.67
CA THR A 89 5.57 8.72 -9.07
C THR A 89 6.96 8.80 -8.47
N GLY A 90 7.65 7.67 -8.28
CA GLY A 90 8.87 7.58 -7.51
C GLY A 90 8.61 7.86 -6.04
N PHE A 91 9.57 8.50 -5.37
CA PHE A 91 9.41 8.88 -3.97
C PHE A 91 8.45 10.06 -3.80
N THR A 92 7.45 9.88 -2.92
CA THR A 92 6.47 10.92 -2.55
C THR A 92 6.27 10.99 -1.04
N GLU A 93 5.88 12.17 -0.56
CA GLU A 93 5.59 12.41 0.86
C GLU A 93 4.18 12.97 1.04
N GLY A 94 3.54 12.57 2.13
CA GLY A 94 2.21 12.97 2.51
C GLY A 94 2.06 13.06 4.03
N ARG A 95 0.85 13.38 4.48
CA ARG A 95 0.47 13.37 5.89
C ARG A 95 -0.77 12.53 6.09
N LEU A 96 -0.75 11.70 7.13
CA LEU A 96 -1.93 10.97 7.55
C LEU A 96 -3.06 11.95 7.90
N GLY A 97 -4.24 11.72 7.34
CA GLY A 97 -5.44 12.49 7.64
C GLY A 97 -5.83 12.44 9.11
N ALA A 98 -6.55 13.48 9.58
CA ALA A 98 -7.13 13.49 10.92
C ALA A 98 -8.36 12.59 11.04
N LEU A 99 -9.07 12.40 9.94
CA LEU A 99 -10.07 11.36 9.80
C LEU A 99 -9.32 10.07 9.50
N HIS A 100 -9.35 9.15 10.46
CA HIS A 100 -8.67 7.86 10.34
C HIS A 100 -9.31 6.98 9.28
N LEU A 101 -10.58 7.22 8.94
CA LEU A 101 -11.42 6.29 8.20
C LEU A 101 -12.41 7.08 7.34
N THR A 102 -12.20 7.12 6.03
CA THR A 102 -13.10 7.80 5.07
C THR A 102 -14.08 6.83 4.44
N ASP A 103 -15.33 7.24 4.21
CA ASP A 103 -16.28 6.37 3.53
C ASP A 103 -16.01 6.25 2.02
N LEU A 104 -15.29 5.21 1.61
CA LEU A 104 -15.02 4.93 0.19
C LEU A 104 -16.02 3.92 -0.36
N GLN A 105 -16.68 4.31 -1.45
CA GLN A 105 -17.62 3.47 -2.19
C GLN A 105 -17.02 3.09 -3.54
N SER A 106 -16.75 1.81 -3.73
CA SER A 106 -16.29 1.28 -5.00
C SER A 106 -17.36 0.43 -5.66
N TRP A 107 -17.47 0.61 -6.96
CA TRP A 107 -18.43 -0.05 -7.82
C TRP A 107 -17.68 -0.86 -8.87
N SER A 108 -17.94 -2.16 -8.92
CA SER A 108 -17.40 -3.05 -9.95
C SER A 108 -18.52 -3.79 -10.65
N LYS A 109 -18.40 -3.98 -11.96
CA LYS A 109 -19.39 -4.71 -12.74
C LYS A 109 -19.05 -6.19 -12.73
N ASN A 110 -19.99 -7.01 -12.29
CA ASN A 110 -19.90 -8.47 -12.31
C ASN A 110 -20.01 -9.00 -13.75
N GLN A 111 -19.62 -10.26 -13.96
CA GLN A 111 -19.67 -10.91 -15.28
C GLN A 111 -21.09 -11.01 -15.84
N ASP A 112 -22.09 -11.12 -14.97
CA ASP A 112 -23.52 -11.13 -15.32
C ASP A 112 -24.09 -9.72 -15.61
N GLY A 113 -23.27 -8.68 -15.51
CA GLY A 113 -23.64 -7.30 -15.73
C GLY A 113 -24.25 -6.58 -14.52
N SER A 114 -24.44 -7.27 -13.39
CA SER A 114 -24.83 -6.65 -12.13
C SER A 114 -23.70 -5.81 -11.53
N TRP A 115 -24.03 -4.87 -10.65
CA TRP A 115 -23.03 -4.05 -9.96
C TRP A 115 -22.78 -4.58 -8.55
N ASN A 116 -21.52 -4.83 -8.23
CA ASN A 116 -21.05 -5.05 -6.87
C ASN A 116 -20.64 -3.70 -6.26
N LYS A 117 -21.16 -3.41 -5.07
CA LYS A 117 -20.85 -2.23 -4.29
C LYS A 117 -20.12 -2.64 -3.02
N VAL A 118 -18.89 -2.17 -2.85
CA VAL A 118 -18.15 -2.33 -1.60
C VAL A 118 -17.98 -0.95 -0.98
N ARG A 119 -18.38 -0.83 0.28
CA ARG A 119 -18.28 0.38 1.09
C ARG A 119 -17.42 0.10 2.30
N GLY A 120 -16.30 0.79 2.42
CA GLY A 120 -15.41 0.64 3.56
C GLY A 120 -14.55 1.86 3.78
N SER A 121 -13.73 1.79 4.81
CA SER A 121 -12.98 2.90 5.34
C SER A 121 -11.47 2.68 5.24
N PRO A 122 -10.81 3.23 4.22
CA PRO A 122 -9.36 3.29 4.19
C PRO A 122 -8.86 4.53 4.95
N HIS A 123 -7.56 4.51 5.26
CA HIS A 123 -6.85 5.66 5.80
C HIS A 123 -6.52 6.66 4.69
N GLU A 124 -6.56 7.95 5.00
CA GLU A 124 -6.27 9.03 4.06
C GLU A 124 -4.84 9.55 4.17
N VAL A 125 -4.26 9.89 3.02
CA VAL A 125 -2.99 10.59 2.93
C VAL A 125 -3.17 11.84 2.08
N PHE A 126 -2.85 12.99 2.67
CA PHE A 126 -2.82 14.27 1.99
C PHE A 126 -1.41 14.55 1.46
N PRO A 127 -1.27 14.99 0.20
CA PRO A 127 0.04 15.31 -0.37
C PRO A 127 0.69 16.51 0.34
N ILE A 128 2.02 16.52 0.40
CA ILE A 128 2.79 17.68 0.86
C ILE A 128 3.28 18.49 -0.35
N ALA A 129 3.05 19.80 -0.31
CA ALA A 129 3.56 20.74 -1.31
C ALA A 129 5.08 20.60 -1.54
N PRO A 130 5.58 20.82 -2.77
CA PRO A 130 4.87 21.39 -3.92
C PRO A 130 4.08 20.38 -4.76
N ARG A 131 4.05 19.10 -4.38
CA ARG A 131 3.28 18.10 -5.12
C ARG A 131 1.78 18.22 -4.81
N GLU A 132 0.98 18.02 -5.85
CA GLU A 132 -0.49 18.01 -5.77
C GLU A 132 -1.07 16.61 -5.55
N THR A 133 -0.29 15.55 -5.78
CA THR A 133 -0.69 14.15 -5.56
C THR A 133 0.35 13.41 -4.71
N PHE A 134 -0.13 12.46 -3.91
CA PHE A 134 0.73 11.55 -3.14
C PHE A 134 1.05 10.27 -3.92
N GLY A 135 0.16 9.80 -4.79
CA GLY A 135 0.41 8.71 -5.74
C GLY A 135 -0.47 8.86 -6.96
N ASP A 136 -0.16 8.11 -8.02
CA ASP A 136 -0.90 8.15 -9.29
C ASP A 136 -1.40 6.74 -9.65
N PRO A 137 -2.31 6.58 -10.63
CA PRO A 137 -2.64 5.27 -11.19
C PRO A 137 -1.39 4.51 -11.65
N GLY A 138 -1.20 3.31 -11.10
CA GLY A 138 -0.01 2.48 -11.31
C GLY A 138 0.93 2.40 -10.09
N ASP A 139 0.67 3.16 -9.03
CA ASP A 139 1.36 3.02 -7.75
C ASP A 139 0.66 2.03 -6.79
N SER A 140 -0.51 1.48 -7.15
CA SER A 140 -1.26 0.51 -6.33
C SER A 140 -0.38 -0.66 -5.89
N GLY A 141 -0.45 -1.01 -4.60
CA GLY A 141 0.41 -2.00 -3.98
C GLY A 141 1.75 -1.48 -3.48
N ALA A 142 2.10 -0.21 -3.71
CA ALA A 142 3.30 0.39 -3.15
C ALA A 142 3.27 0.38 -1.61
N ILE A 143 4.43 0.14 -1.02
CA ILE A 143 4.64 0.19 0.42
C ILE A 143 4.53 1.65 0.90
N ILE A 144 3.72 1.87 1.93
CA ILE A 144 3.71 3.10 2.71
C ILE A 144 4.52 2.88 3.98
N MET A 145 5.38 3.85 4.28
CA MET A 145 6.23 3.87 5.45
C MET A 145 6.22 5.25 6.11
N ASP A 146 6.58 5.31 7.39
CA ASP A 146 6.92 6.58 8.04
C ASP A 146 8.32 7.05 7.60
N ARG A 147 8.72 8.25 8.04
CA ARG A 147 10.05 8.80 7.75
C ARG A 147 11.21 8.07 8.41
N ASN A 148 10.93 7.16 9.33
CA ASN A 148 11.91 6.31 10.01
C ASN A 148 12.00 4.93 9.34
N GLY A 149 11.32 4.72 8.20
CA GLY A 149 11.33 3.45 7.49
C GLY A 149 10.48 2.37 8.14
N SER A 150 9.55 2.70 9.04
CA SER A 150 8.61 1.73 9.62
C SER A 150 7.48 1.43 8.64
N PHE A 151 7.11 0.15 8.50
CA PHE A 151 6.00 -0.24 7.64
C PHE A 151 4.66 0.26 8.19
N VAL A 152 3.91 0.98 7.37
CA VAL A 152 2.61 1.57 7.72
C VAL A 152 1.46 0.84 7.04
N GLY A 153 1.65 0.42 5.80
CA GLY A 153 0.59 -0.21 5.03
C GLY A 153 0.83 -0.28 3.53
N LEU A 154 -0.22 -0.62 2.78
CA LEU A 154 -0.18 -0.72 1.32
C LEU A 154 -1.06 0.35 0.67
N TYR A 155 -0.49 1.08 -0.28
CA TYR A 155 -1.19 2.08 -1.09
C TYR A 155 -2.26 1.41 -1.97
N VAL A 156 -3.50 1.91 -1.89
CA VAL A 156 -4.63 1.39 -2.67
C VAL A 156 -4.78 2.20 -3.96
N GLY A 157 -4.86 3.53 -3.81
CA GLY A 157 -5.14 4.44 -4.92
C GLY A 157 -5.41 5.85 -4.42
N GLU A 158 -5.95 6.69 -5.30
CA GLU A 158 -6.26 8.08 -5.02
C GLU A 158 -7.64 8.49 -5.53
N CYS A 159 -8.19 9.54 -4.92
CA CYS A 159 -9.26 10.34 -5.47
C CYS A 159 -8.65 11.45 -6.34
N ILE A 160 -8.74 11.30 -7.66
CA ILE A 160 -8.17 12.25 -8.63
C ILE A 160 -8.70 13.68 -8.41
N GLU A 161 -9.97 13.82 -8.01
CA GLU A 161 -10.61 15.14 -7.83
C GLU A 161 -10.00 15.94 -6.66
N THR A 162 -9.58 15.25 -5.59
CA THR A 162 -9.06 15.91 -4.38
C THR A 162 -7.55 15.74 -4.21
N GLY A 163 -6.91 14.87 -5.00
CA GLY A 163 -5.53 14.43 -4.80
C GLY A 163 -5.32 13.61 -3.51
N THR A 164 -6.40 13.23 -2.82
CA THR A 164 -6.34 12.46 -1.58
C THR A 164 -6.05 11.01 -1.90
N SER A 165 -5.03 10.46 -1.27
CA SER A 165 -4.64 9.07 -1.42
C SER A 165 -5.17 8.19 -0.30
N TYR A 166 -5.29 6.90 -0.56
CA TYR A 166 -5.85 5.91 0.36
C TYR A 166 -4.92 4.72 0.54
N PHE A 167 -4.92 4.14 1.75
CA PHE A 167 -4.14 2.95 2.04
C PHE A 167 -4.80 2.01 3.04
N MET A 168 -4.35 0.76 3.02
CA MET A 168 -4.68 -0.27 4.00
C MET A 168 -3.60 -0.33 5.07
N GLU A 169 -3.98 -0.30 6.33
CA GLU A 169 -3.04 -0.38 7.45
C GLU A 169 -2.37 -1.76 7.54
N ALA A 170 -1.10 -1.77 7.96
CA ALA A 170 -0.33 -3.00 8.17
C ALA A 170 -0.96 -3.96 9.19
N SER A 171 -1.60 -3.44 10.25
CA SER A 171 -2.22 -4.26 11.29
C SER A 171 -3.39 -5.08 10.74
N ASP A 172 -4.31 -4.43 10.02
CA ASP A 172 -5.43 -5.05 9.33
C ASP A 172 -4.94 -6.01 8.23
N LEU A 173 -3.94 -5.60 7.45
CA LEU A 173 -3.31 -6.45 6.43
C LEU A 173 -2.76 -7.76 7.02
N PHE A 174 -1.96 -7.67 8.08
CA PHE A 174 -1.33 -8.85 8.69
C PHE A 174 -2.34 -9.74 9.40
N HIS A 175 -3.33 -9.15 10.06
CA HIS A 175 -4.43 -9.91 10.65
C HIS A 175 -5.17 -10.71 9.58
N ASP A 176 -5.44 -10.09 8.44
CA ASP A 176 -6.17 -10.72 7.35
C ASP A 176 -5.35 -11.81 6.64
N ILE A 177 -4.07 -11.57 6.40
CA ILE A 177 -3.15 -12.59 5.86
C ILE A 177 -3.14 -13.82 6.77
N LYS A 178 -2.99 -13.64 8.08
CA LYS A 178 -3.01 -14.76 9.04
C LYS A 178 -4.33 -15.52 8.99
N THR A 179 -5.45 -14.81 8.89
CA THR A 179 -6.79 -15.40 8.81
C THR A 179 -6.98 -16.25 7.55
N ILE A 180 -6.55 -15.75 6.39
CA ILE A 180 -6.71 -16.47 5.11
C ILE A 180 -5.73 -17.62 4.97
N THR A 181 -4.48 -17.43 5.38
CA THR A 181 -3.39 -18.40 5.14
C THR A 181 -3.22 -19.42 6.27
N GLY A 182 -3.78 -19.14 7.45
CA GLY A 182 -3.50 -19.91 8.67
C GLY A 182 -2.10 -19.67 9.26
N ALA A 183 -1.35 -18.69 8.74
CA ALA A 183 -0.04 -18.35 9.26
C ALA A 183 -0.12 -17.85 10.71
N THR A 184 0.82 -18.27 11.55
CA THR A 184 0.89 -17.83 12.96
C THR A 184 1.71 -16.54 13.13
N SER A 185 2.63 -16.28 12.20
CA SER A 185 3.49 -15.10 12.20
C SER A 185 3.66 -14.56 10.77
N VAL A 186 3.54 -13.24 10.65
CA VAL A 186 3.77 -12.48 9.42
C VAL A 186 4.67 -11.32 9.81
N ARG A 187 5.76 -11.12 9.08
CA ARG A 187 6.76 -10.10 9.35
C ARG A 187 7.29 -9.52 8.06
N VAL A 188 7.63 -8.24 8.10
CA VAL A 188 8.59 -7.63 7.18
C VAL A 188 9.95 -7.79 7.84
N SER A 189 10.92 -8.39 7.15
CA SER A 189 12.27 -8.62 7.66
C SER A 189 13.30 -8.49 6.56
#